data_AF-A0A4P7CWC2-F1
#
_entry.id   AF-A0A4P7CWC2-F1
#
_cell.length_a   1.000
_cell.length_b   1.000
_cell.length_c   1.000
_cell.angle_alpha   90.00
_cell.angle_beta   90.00
_cell.angle_gamma   90.00
#
_symmetry.space_group_name_H-M   'P 1'
#
loop_
_entity.id
_entity.type
_entity.pdbx_description
1 polymer ?
#
loop_
_entity_poly.entity_id
_entity_poly.type
_entity_poly.pdbx_seq_one_letter_code
_entity_poly.pdbx_strand_id
1 'polypeptide(L)' 'MHQAHVVAFMKQAPTFTAFKVTRELARHLGVSFNDPVAYRGADRLIQRERKAGNIGPSDPSRGRSAYWKWRGAK' A
#
# COMPACT_ATOMS: atom_id res chain seq x y z
N MET A 1 11.92 11.37 2.99
CA MET A 1 12.42 10.19 2.27
C MET A 1 11.64 8.89 2.54
N HIS A 2 11.01 8.69 3.71
CA HIS A 2 10.35 7.43 4.11
C HIS A 2 9.22 6.92 3.19
N GLN A 3 8.39 7.80 2.61
CA GLN A 3 7.26 7.38 1.75
C GLN A 3 7.69 6.89 0.36
N ALA A 4 8.84 7.34 -0.16
CA ALA A 4 9.29 6.99 -1.51
C ALA A 4 9.64 5.50 -1.63
N HIS A 5 10.23 4.91 -0.59
CA HIS A 5 10.58 3.49 -0.55
C HIS A 5 9.34 2.57 -0.54
N VAL A 6 8.32 2.95 0.22
CA VAL A 6 7.06 2.18 0.28
C VAL A 6 6.34 2.22 -1.08
N VAL A 7 6.37 3.37 -1.77
CA VAL A 7 5.84 3.49 -3.14
C VAL A 7 6.64 2.65 -4.13
N ALA A 8 7.98 2.65 -4.04
CA ALA A 8 8.81 1.80 -4.89
C ALA A 8 8.49 0.31 -4.69
N PHE A 9 8.32 -0.13 -3.43
CA PHE A 9 7.84 -1.47 -3.10
C PHE A 9 6.48 -1.78 -3.76
N MET A 10 5.52 -0.86 -3.67
CA MET A 10 4.18 -1.03 -4.26
C MET A 10 4.23 -1.15 -5.79
N LYS A 11 5.16 -0.46 -6.45
CA LYS A 11 5.32 -0.52 -7.92
C LYS A 11 6.02 -1.80 -8.39
N GLN A 12 7.01 -2.28 -7.65
CA GLN A 12 7.79 -3.47 -8.00
C GLN A 12 7.08 -4.78 -7.65
N ALA A 13 6.21 -4.78 -6.63
CA ALA A 13 5.55 -6.00 -6.19
C ALA A 13 4.52 -6.50 -7.25
N PRO A 14 4.57 -7.79 -7.64
CA PRO A 14 3.59 -8.38 -8.56
C PRO A 14 2.16 -8.25 -8.00
N THR A 15 2.03 -8.49 -6.70
CA THR A 15 0.86 -8.12 -5.91
C THR A 15 1.24 -7.77 -4.46
N PHE A 16 0.44 -6.96 -3.78
CA PHE A 16 0.61 -6.61 -2.38
C PHE A 16 -0.74 -6.35 -1.69
N THR A 17 -0.79 -6.49 -0.36
CA THR A 17 -2.00 -6.18 0.44
C THR A 17 -1.79 -4.91 1.26
N ALA A 18 -2.89 -4.31 1.73
CA ALA A 18 -2.81 -3.17 2.66
C ALA A 18 -1.99 -3.52 3.91
N PHE A 19 -2.16 -4.73 4.44
CA PHE A 19 -1.36 -5.23 5.58
C PHE A 19 0.15 -5.20 5.30
N LYS A 20 0.58 -5.63 4.11
CA LYS A 20 1.99 -5.63 3.73
C LYS A 20 2.54 -4.20 3.60
N VAL A 21 1.74 -3.27 3.08
CA VAL A 21 2.09 -1.84 3.03
C VAL A 21 2.18 -1.25 4.43
N THR A 22 1.23 -1.55 5.32
CA THR A 22 1.25 -1.11 6.73
C THR A 22 2.50 -1.61 7.44
N ARG A 23 2.88 -2.88 7.26
CA ARG A 23 4.07 -3.46 7.88
C ARG A 23 5.36 -2.80 7.40
N GLU A 24 5.49 -2.54 6.10
CA GLU A 24 6.65 -1.82 5.56
C GLU A 24 6.69 -0.37 6.05
N LEU A 25 5.55 0.32 6.06
CA LEU A 25 5.47 1.69 6.57
C LEU A 25 5.81 1.76 8.06
N ALA A 26 5.29 0.84 8.87
CA ALA A 26 5.61 0.74 10.30
C ALA A 26 7.11 0.53 10.54
N ARG A 27 7.75 -0.37 9.76
CA ARG A 27 9.19 -0.61 9.80
C ARG A 27 9.99 0.67 9.50
N HIS A 28 9.57 1.43 8.48
CA HIS A 28 10.23 2.69 8.13
C HIS A 28 9.99 3.83 9.12
N LEU A 29 8.84 3.82 9.81
CA LEU A 29 8.51 4.81 10.83
C LEU A 29 9.08 4.46 12.21
N GLY A 30 9.62 3.25 12.40
CA GLY A 30 10.10 2.78 13.70
C GLY A 30 8.98 2.53 14.70
N VAL A 31 7.76 2.23 14.23
CA VAL A 31 6.57 2.00 15.08
C VAL A 31 6.07 0.56 14.95
N SER A 32 5.17 0.16 15.85
CA SER A 32 4.48 -1.13 15.75
C SER A 32 3.59 -1.18 14.49
N PHE A 33 3.45 -2.35 13.88
CA PHE A 33 2.51 -2.52 12.75
C PHE A 33 1.04 -2.37 13.17
N ASN A 34 0.75 -2.53 14.47
CA ASN A 34 -0.57 -2.26 15.06
C ASN A 34 -0.78 -0.77 15.36
N ASP A 35 0.23 0.08 15.13
CA ASP A 35 0.11 1.50 15.37
C ASP A 35 -0.93 2.11 14.40
N PRO A 36 -1.94 2.84 14.91
CA PRO A 36 -2.95 3.49 14.09
C PRO A 36 -2.35 4.45 13.04
N VAL A 37 -1.20 5.06 13.32
CA VAL A 37 -0.51 5.96 12.38
C VAL A 37 -0.01 5.20 11.16
N ALA A 38 0.56 4.00 11.35
CA ALA A 38 0.99 3.15 10.25
C ALA A 38 -0.21 2.70 9.39
N TYR A 39 -1.32 2.31 10.03
CA TYR A 39 -2.54 1.90 9.32
C TYR A 39 -3.13 3.03 8.47
N ARG A 40 -3.35 4.21 9.08
CA ARG A 40 -3.88 5.38 8.36
C ARG A 40 -2.92 5.87 7.28
N GLY A 41 -1.61 5.81 7.55
CA GLY A 41 -0.58 6.18 6.59
C GLY A 41 -0.57 5.28 5.36
N ALA A 42 -0.66 3.97 5.56
CA ALA A 42 -0.71 2.99 4.47
C ALA A 42 -1.98 3.14 3.63
N ASP A 43 -3.14 3.33 4.26
CA ASP A 43 -4.41 3.55 3.53
C ASP A 43 -4.37 4.82 2.68
N ARG A 44 -3.90 5.95 3.25
CA ARG A 44 -3.71 7.20 2.50
C ARG A 44 -2.75 7.03 1.33
N LEU A 45 -1.67 6.27 1.50
CA LEU A 45 -0.70 6.01 0.44
C LEU A 45 -1.33 5.21 -0.70
N ILE A 46 -2.06 4.14 -0.39
CA ILE A 46 -2.77 3.31 -1.38
C ILE A 46 -3.79 4.13 -2.14
N GLN A 47 -4.60 4.94 -1.45
CA GLN A 47 -5.60 5.81 -2.09
C GLN A 47 -4.93 6.82 -3.04
N ARG A 48 -3.83 7.44 -2.61
CA ARG A 48 -3.08 8.40 -3.43
C ARG A 48 -2.52 7.75 -4.69
N GLU A 49 -1.81 6.62 -4.55
CA GLU A 49 -1.17 5.92 -5.66
C GLU A 49 -2.19 5.31 -6.62
N ARG A 50 -3.35 4.87 -6.11
CA ARG A 50 -4.49 4.44 -6.95
C ARG A 50 -5.05 5.59 -7.76
N LYS A 51 -5.29 6.75 -7.14
CA LYS A 51 -5.79 7.94 -7.85
C LYS A 51 -4.79 8.42 -8.92
N ALA A 52 -3.50 8.28 -8.66
CA ALA A 52 -2.44 8.57 -9.64
C ALA A 52 -2.34 7.52 -10.76
N GLY A 53 -3.02 6.37 -10.65
CA GLY A 53 -2.94 5.28 -11.62
C GLY A 53 -1.63 4.48 -11.57
N ASN A 54 -0.84 4.62 -10.50
CA ASN A 54 0.41 3.86 -10.30
C ASN A 54 0.13 2.42 -9.84
N ILE A 55 -1.02 2.18 -9.20
CA ILE A 55 -1.45 0.86 -8.74
C ILE A 55 -2.90 0.61 -9.15
N GLY A 56 -3.24 -0.66 -9.32
CA GLY A 56 -4.60 -1.11 -9.62
C GLY A 56 -4.98 -2.32 -8.78
N PRO A 57 -6.28 -2.68 -8.72
CA PRO A 57 -6.67 -3.96 -8.15
C PRO A 57 -6.06 -5.11 -8.97
N SER A 58 -5.60 -6.17 -8.32
CA SER A 58 -5.11 -7.36 -9.04
C SER A 58 -6.22 -8.07 -9.80
N ASP A 59 -7.46 -7.95 -9.30
CA ASP A 59 -8.68 -8.44 -9.93
C ASP A 59 -9.68 -7.27 -10.05
N PRO A 60 -9.91 -6.74 -11.27
CA PRO A 60 -10.80 -5.61 -11.47
C PRO A 60 -12.29 -5.95 -11.28
N SER A 61 -12.66 -7.24 -11.26
CA SER A 61 -14.05 -7.69 -11.10
C SER A 61 -14.56 -7.63 -9.66
N ARG A 62 -13.64 -7.47 -8.70
CA ARG A 62 -13.96 -7.45 -7.29
C ARG A 62 -13.42 -6.13 -6.69
N GLY A 63 -14.30 -5.27 -6.13
CA GLY A 63 -13.96 -3.89 -5.72
C GLY A 63 -14.08 -3.57 -4.22
N ARG A 64 -13.07 -2.87 -3.66
CA ARG A 64 -12.99 -2.17 -2.32
C ARG A 64 -12.81 -2.88 -0.95
N SER A 65 -12.31 -4.10 -0.84
CA SER A 65 -11.92 -4.82 0.38
C SER A 65 -10.51 -4.45 0.85
N ALA A 66 -10.31 -4.26 2.16
CA ALA A 66 -8.99 -4.00 2.76
C ALA A 66 -8.02 -5.18 2.61
N TYR A 67 -8.55 -6.39 2.38
CA TYR A 67 -7.78 -7.59 2.10
C TYR A 67 -7.46 -7.75 0.60
N TRP A 68 -7.75 -6.73 -0.23
CA TRP A 68 -7.41 -6.80 -1.65
C TRP A 68 -5.92 -6.92 -1.87
N LYS A 69 -5.60 -7.75 -2.85
CA LYS A 69 -4.33 -7.70 -3.54
C LYS A 69 -4.37 -6.56 -4.55
N TRP A 70 -3.50 -5.59 -4.38
CA TRP A 70 -3.18 -4.53 -5.33
C TRP A 70 -2.00 -4.99 -6.18
N ARG A 71 -1.85 -4.44 -7.37
CA ARG A 71 -0.68 -4.64 -8.24
C ARG A 71 -0.14 -3.29 -8.73
N GLY A 72 1.15 -3.23 -9.04
CA GLY A 72 1.68 -2.13 -9.85
C GLY A 72 0.97 -2.08 -11.21
N ALA A 73 0.56 -0.88 -11.63
CA ALA A 73 -0.18 -0.68 -12.89
C ALA A 73 0.61 0.15 -13.92
N LYS A 74 1.62 0.91 -13.49
CA LYS A 74 2.46 1.78 -14.32
C LYS A 74 3.85 1.96 -13.72
#